data_AF-A0A7W0NI03-F1
#
_entry.id   AF-A0A7W0NI03-F1
#
_cell.length_a   1.000
_cell.length_b   1.000
_cell.length_c   1.000
_cell.angle_alpha   90.00
_cell.angle_beta   90.00
_cell.angle_gamma   90.00
#
_symmetry.space_group_name_H-M   'P 1'
#
loop_
_entity.id
_entity.type
_entity.pdbx_description
1 polymer ?
#
loop_
_entity_poly.entity_id
_entity_poly.type
_entity_poly.pdbx_seq_one_letter_code
_entity_poly.pdbx_strand_id
1 'polypeptide(L)' 'MRTAVVTGAARGLGAAIARRLHDEGDRVVLADIDRDGVETLAAELGERA' A
#
# COMPACT_ATOMS: atom_id res chain seq x y z
N MET A 1 -4.67 0.79 -15.03
CA MET A 1 -3.73 -0.09 -14.32
C MET A 1 -2.31 0.45 -14.49
N ARG A 2 -1.84 1.13 -13.45
CA ARG A 2 -0.47 1.63 -13.29
C ARG A 2 0.22 0.82 -12.18
N THR A 3 1.53 0.99 -12.08
CA THR A 3 2.27 0.54 -10.89
C THR A 3 2.73 1.77 -10.11
N ALA A 4 2.39 1.84 -8.83
CA ALA A 4 2.74 2.94 -7.95
C ALA A 4 3.54 2.41 -6.74
N VAL A 5 4.59 3.12 -6.36
CA VAL A 5 5.37 2.83 -5.15
C VAL A 5 5.01 3.86 -4.09
N VAL A 6 4.57 3.40 -2.93
CA VAL A 6 4.23 4.26 -1.80
C VAL A 6 5.26 4.03 -0.69
N THR A 7 6.04 5.07 -0.38
CA THR A 7 6.96 5.08 0.76
C THR A 7 6.27 5.63 2.01
N GLY A 8 6.64 5.14 3.19
CA GLY A 8 5.91 5.47 4.42
C GLY A 8 4.51 4.82 4.45
N ALA A 9 4.36 3.66 3.81
CA ALA A 9 3.07 3.03 3.55
C ALA A 9 2.42 2.39 4.80
N ALA A 10 3.16 2.14 5.88
CA ALA A 10 2.66 1.36 7.01
C ALA A 10 1.50 2.04 7.76
N ARG A 11 1.40 3.39 7.70
CA ARG A 11 0.41 4.15 8.49
C ARG A 11 0.08 5.52 7.91
N GLY A 12 -0.90 6.18 8.51
CA GLY A 12 -1.23 7.58 8.24
C GLY A 12 -1.54 7.84 6.76
N LEU A 13 -0.95 8.90 6.21
CA LEU A 13 -1.23 9.33 4.84
C LEU A 13 -0.72 8.34 3.79
N GLY A 14 0.44 7.70 4.01
CA GLY A 14 0.97 6.69 3.08
C GLY A 14 0.01 5.52 2.94
N ALA A 15 -0.50 4.99 4.05
CA ALA A 15 -1.53 3.94 4.04
C ALA A 15 -2.82 4.40 3.33
N ALA A 16 -3.27 5.64 3.57
CA ALA A 16 -4.47 6.18 2.91
C ALA A 16 -4.29 6.32 1.39
N ILE A 17 -3.12 6.78 0.92
CA ILE A 17 -2.79 6.88 -0.50
C ILE A 17 -2.73 5.48 -1.13
N ALA A 18 -2.07 4.52 -0.47
CA ALA A 18 -1.99 3.14 -0.94
C ALA A 18 -3.37 2.51 -1.13
N ARG A 19 -4.26 2.66 -0.14
CA ARG A 19 -5.66 2.20 -0.23
C ARG A 19 -6.38 2.84 -1.42
N ARG A 20 -6.27 4.16 -1.58
CA ARG A 20 -6.93 4.89 -2.66
C ARG A 20 -6.47 4.42 -4.04
N LEU A 21 -5.16 4.25 -4.24
CA LEU A 21 -4.59 3.76 -5.51
C LEU A 21 -5.01 2.32 -5.79
N HIS A 22 -5.03 1.47 -4.75
CA HIS A 22 -5.48 0.09 -4.88
C HIS A 22 -6.98 0.01 -5.27
N ASP A 23 -7.83 0.81 -4.64
CA ASP A 23 -9.27 0.93 -4.95
C ASP A 23 -9.53 1.41 -6.40
N GLU A 24 -8.61 2.22 -6.95
CA GLU A 24 -8.65 2.66 -8.36
C GLU A 24 -8.20 1.56 -9.35
N GLY A 25 -7.75 0.40 -8.86
CA GLY A 25 -7.31 -0.74 -9.67
C GLY A 25 -5.84 -0.68 -10.08
N ASP A 26 -5.03 0.14 -9.42
CA ASP A 26 -3.58 0.15 -9.63
C ASP A 26 -2.89 -0.97 -8.83
N ARG A 27 -1.69 -1.36 -9.29
CA ARG A 27 -0.79 -2.22 -8.54
C ARG A 27 0.07 -1.36 -7.64
N VAL A 28 0.01 -1.58 -6.34
CA VAL A 28 0.70 -0.78 -5.34
C VAL A 28 1.85 -1.59 -4.78
N VAL A 29 3.01 -0.96 -4.63
CA VAL A 29 4.15 -1.50 -3.88
C VAL A 29 4.22 -0.72 -2.57
N LEU A 30 4.06 -1.43 -1.46
CA LEU A 30 4.12 -0.86 -0.12
C LEU A 30 5.55 -0.90 0.41
N ALA A 31 6.13 0.27 0.70
CA ALA A 31 7.48 0.39 1.24
C ALA A 31 7.48 1.19 2.55
N ASP A 32 8.02 0.59 3.62
CA ASP A 32 8.20 1.24 4.91
C ASP A 32 9.35 0.57 5.68
N ILE A 33 9.89 1.24 6.68
CA ILE A 33 10.81 0.64 7.65
C ILE A 33 10.06 -0.28 8.64
N ASP A 34 8.78 0.02 8.87
CA ASP A 34 7.87 -0.77 9.69
C ASP A 34 7.30 -1.94 8.90
N ARG A 35 8.04 -3.06 8.90
CA ARG A 35 7.70 -4.29 8.18
C ARG A 35 6.32 -4.83 8.56
N ASP A 36 6.01 -4.92 9.85
CA ASP A 36 4.75 -5.51 10.32
C ASP A 36 3.55 -4.66 9.86
N GLY A 37 3.73 -3.33 9.85
CA GLY A 37 2.73 -2.40 9.33
C GLY A 37 2.46 -2.57 7.82
N VAL A 38 3.50 -2.74 6.99
CA VAL A 38 3.28 -3.00 5.56
C VAL A 38 2.73 -4.40 5.28
N GLU A 39 3.12 -5.42 6.03
CA GLU A 39 2.57 -6.78 5.89
C GLU A 39 1.09 -6.83 6.28
N THR A 40 0.70 -6.12 7.34
CA THR A 40 -0.71 -5.97 7.74
C THR A 40 -1.52 -5.26 6.65
N LEU A 41 -1.02 -4.13 6.14
CA LEU A 41 -1.71 -3.39 5.08
C LEU A 41 -1.80 -4.20 3.77
N ALA A 42 -0.74 -4.93 3.40
CA ALA A 42 -0.75 -5.80 2.23
C ALA A 42 -1.81 -6.90 2.35
N ALA A 43 -1.92 -7.53 3.53
CA ALA A 43 -2.94 -8.55 3.80
C ALA A 43 -4.38 -7.98 3.73
N GLU A 44 -4.58 -6.75 4.19
CA GLU A 44 -5.89 -6.08 4.10
C GLU A 44 -6.29 -5.73 2.66
N LEU A 45 -5.32 -5.33 1.82
CA LEU A 45 -5.57 -4.95 0.43
C LEU A 45 -5.67 -6.17 -0.50
N GLY A 46 -4.94 -7.25 -0.20
CA GLY A 46 -4.98 -8.48 -0.97
C GLY A 46 -4.19 -8.39 -2.27
N GLU A 47 -4.74 -8.96 -3.35
CA GLU A 47 -4.04 -8.99 -4.64
C GLU A 47 -3.72 -7.58 -5.13
N ARG A 48 -2.55 -7.39 -5.76
CA ARG A 48 -2.07 -6.08 -6.30
C ARG A 48 -1.59 -5.08 -5.24
N ALA A 49 -1.32 -5.51 -4.01
CA ALA A 49 -0.59 -4.75 -2.98
C ALA A 49 0.78 -5.39 -2.67
#